data_AF-A0AB38E6Q7-F1
#
_entry.id   AF-A0AB38E6Q7-F1
#
_cell.length_a   1.000
_cell.length_b   1.000
_cell.length_c   1.000
_cell.angle_alpha   90.00
_cell.angle_beta   90.00
_cell.angle_gamma   90.00
#
_symmetry.space_group_name_H-M   'P 1'
#
loop_
_entity.id
_entity.type
_entity.pdbx_description
1 polymer ?
#
loop_
_entity_poly.entity_id
_entity_poly.type
_entity_poly.pdbx_seq_one_letter_code
_entity_poly.pdbx_strand_id
1 'polypeptide(L)'
;MASQKTSPAFIAASWAALLLVGAAYLVGLWNAQMLLNEKGDYFTLLLFGLFASVSLQKSVRDLVDGIPVTGLYYAICWFSLIVALVLLTIGLINVTLWLGEKGY
;
A
#
# COMPACT_ATOMS: atom_id res chain seq x y z
N MET A 1 3.97 -16.06 -26.61
CA MET A 1 4.19 -16.42 -25.20
C MET A 1 2.93 -17.10 -24.69
N ALA A 2 3.04 -18.24 -24.00
CA ALA A 2 1.88 -18.89 -23.39
C ALA A 2 1.37 -18.04 -22.22
N SER A 3 0.07 -17.70 -22.21
CA SER A 3 -0.58 -17.01 -21.10
C SER A 3 -0.56 -17.93 -19.87
N GLN A 4 0.39 -17.69 -18.96
CA GLN A 4 0.48 -18.40 -17.68
C GLN A 4 -0.70 -17.96 -16.80
N LYS A 5 -1.75 -18.77 -16.77
CA LYS A 5 -2.88 -18.57 -15.85
C LYS A 5 -2.43 -18.82 -14.42
N THR A 6 -2.62 -17.83 -13.55
CA THR A 6 -2.39 -17.97 -12.12
C THR A 6 -3.30 -19.05 -11.53
N SER A 7 -2.75 -19.89 -10.65
CA SER A 7 -3.52 -20.94 -9.98
C SER A 7 -4.65 -20.34 -9.13
N PRO A 8 -5.85 -20.95 -9.09
CA PRO A 8 -6.94 -20.50 -8.21
C PRO A 8 -6.51 -20.35 -6.75
N ALA A 9 -5.60 -21.22 -6.27
CA ALA A 9 -5.07 -21.14 -4.91
C ALA A 9 -4.25 -19.85 -4.68
N PHE A 10 -3.47 -19.43 -5.67
CA PHE A 10 -2.67 -18.19 -5.60
C PHE A 10 -3.56 -16.94 -5.61
N ILE A 11 -4.62 -16.96 -6.43
CA ILE A 11 -5.62 -15.87 -6.46
C ILE A 11 -6.30 -15.77 -5.10
N ALA A 12 -6.79 -16.89 -4.56
CA ALA A 12 -7.44 -16.92 -3.25
C ALA A 12 -6.50 -16.41 -2.13
N ALA A 13 -5.24 -16.87 -2.13
CA ALA A 13 -4.24 -16.43 -1.17
C ALA A 13 -3.95 -14.92 -1.27
N SER A 14 -3.89 -14.37 -2.49
CA SER A 14 -3.64 -12.93 -2.71
C SER A 14 -4.79 -12.07 -2.18
N TRP A 15 -6.04 -12.47 -2.44
CA TRP A 15 -7.22 -11.79 -1.91
C TRP A 15 -7.31 -11.91 -0.40
N ALA A 16 -7.05 -13.09 0.16
CA ALA A 16 -7.01 -13.29 1.60
C ALA A 16 -5.94 -12.41 2.25
N ALA A 17 -4.72 -12.36 1.70
CA ALA A 17 -3.65 -11.52 2.22
C ALA A 17 -4.03 -10.03 2.18
N LEU A 18 -4.57 -9.55 1.05
CA LEU A 18 -4.99 -8.15 0.91
C LEU A 18 -6.08 -7.78 1.92
N LEU A 19 -7.11 -8.62 2.06
CA LEU A 19 -8.23 -8.36 2.97
C LEU A 19 -7.81 -8.47 4.43
N LEU A 20 -7.00 -9.48 4.79
CA LEU A 20 -6.53 -9.66 6.17
C LEU A 20 -5.62 -8.52 6.59
N VAL A 21 -4.63 -8.15 5.77
CA VAL A 21 -3.71 -7.04 6.08
C VAL A 21 -4.46 -5.71 6.11
N GLY A 22 -5.33 -5.46 5.12
CA GLY A 22 -6.14 -4.24 5.07
C GLY A 22 -7.08 -4.12 6.28
N ALA A 23 -7.80 -5.19 6.63
CA ALA A 23 -8.69 -5.20 7.78
C ALA A 23 -7.93 -5.03 9.09
N ALA A 24 -6.81 -5.73 9.28
CA ALA A 24 -5.97 -5.58 10.46
C ALA A 24 -5.47 -4.14 10.64
N TYR A 25 -5.04 -3.49 9.55
CA TYR A 25 -4.62 -2.09 9.56
C TYR A 25 -5.78 -1.16 9.95
N LEU A 26 -6.96 -1.33 9.34
CA LEU A 26 -8.13 -0.50 9.63
C LEU A 26 -8.64 -0.67 11.07
N VAL A 27 -8.62 -1.90 11.59
CA VAL A 27 -8.96 -2.17 12.99
C VAL A 27 -7.94 -1.53 13.94
N GLY A 28 -6.64 -1.62 13.62
CA GLY A 28 -5.59 -0.93 14.38
C GLY A 28 -5.79 0.59 14.40
N LEU A 29 -6.06 1.18 13.24
CA LEU A 29 -6.33 2.61 13.09
C LEU A 29 -7.60 3.06 13.84
N TRP A 30 -8.64 2.22 13.84
CA TRP A 30 -9.86 2.47 14.59
C TRP A 30 -9.59 2.53 16.11
N ASN A 31 -8.82 1.56 16.63
CA ASN A 31 -8.48 1.47 18.05
C ASN A 31 -7.42 2.48 18.51
N ALA A 32 -6.63 3.05 17.60
CA ALA A 32 -5.61 4.03 17.94
C ALA A 32 -6.20 5.28 18.62
N GLN A 33 -5.57 5.74 19.70
CA GLN A 33 -5.92 6.98 20.41
C GLN A 33 -5.32 8.18 19.68
N MET A 34 -5.96 8.59 18.58
CA MET A 34 -5.51 9.68 17.69
C MET A 34 -6.69 10.56 17.28
N LEU A 35 -6.41 11.80 16.88
CA LEU A 35 -7.44 12.69 16.36
C LEU A 35 -7.99 12.15 15.03
N LEU A 36 -9.25 12.48 14.71
CA LEU A 36 -9.91 11.94 13.51
C LEU A 36 -9.24 12.39 12.21
N ASN A 37 -8.71 13.63 12.17
CA ASN A 37 -7.94 14.12 11.04
C ASN A 37 -6.64 13.33 10.85
N GLU A 38 -5.91 13.05 11.92
CA GLU A 38 -4.69 12.24 11.87
C GLU A 38 -5.00 10.83 11.34
N LYS A 39 -6.08 10.20 11.84
CA LYS A 39 -6.54 8.90 11.31
C LYS A 39 -6.86 8.97 9.81
N GLY A 40 -7.46 10.06 9.36
CA GLY A 40 -7.74 10.33 7.96
C GLY A 40 -6.47 10.35 7.09
N ASP A 41 -5.37 10.87 7.60
CA ASP A 41 -4.09 10.91 6.88
C ASP A 41 -3.52 9.49 6.67
N TYR A 42 -3.51 8.65 7.72
CA TYR A 42 -3.07 7.24 7.63
C TYR A 42 -3.96 6.40 6.71
N PHE A 43 -5.25 6.67 6.67
CA PHE A 43 -6.18 6.02 5.75
C PHE A 43 -5.89 6.45 4.30
N THR A 44 -5.67 7.74 4.08
CA THR A 44 -5.30 8.27 2.76
C THR A 44 -3.98 7.67 2.26
N LEU A 45 -2.97 7.54 3.12
CA LEU A 45 -1.69 6.90 2.78
C LEU A 45 -1.86 5.42 2.39
N LEU A 46 -2.73 4.67 3.08
CA LEU A 46 -3.06 3.30 2.71
C LEU A 46 -3.66 3.24 1.30
N LEU A 47 -4.67 4.08 1.01
CA LEU A 47 -5.32 4.13 -0.29
C LEU A 47 -4.34 4.55 -1.41
N PHE A 48 -3.50 5.54 -1.13
CA PHE A 48 -2.47 6.00 -2.05
C PHE A 48 -1.44 4.88 -2.34
N GLY A 49 -1.00 4.14 -1.33
CA GLY A 49 -0.11 2.99 -1.50
C GLY A 49 -0.74 1.87 -2.33
N LEU A 50 -2.02 1.55 -2.10
CA LEU A 50 -2.76 0.58 -2.92
C LEU A 50 -2.85 1.02 -4.38
N PHE A 51 -3.23 2.28 -4.62
CA PHE A 51 -3.27 2.85 -5.96
C PHE A 51 -1.91 2.78 -6.66
N ALA A 52 -0.83 3.25 -5.99
CA ALA A 52 0.52 3.21 -6.53
C ALA A 52 0.97 1.78 -6.85
N SER A 53 0.65 0.81 -5.99
CA SER A 53 0.99 -0.60 -6.20
C SER A 53 0.29 -1.18 -7.44
N VAL A 54 -0.99 -0.84 -7.66
CA VAL A 54 -1.77 -1.31 -8.83
C VAL A 54 -1.29 -0.64 -10.10
N SER A 55 -0.99 0.67 -10.05
CA SER A 55 -0.39 1.39 -11.19
C SER A 55 0.95 0.77 -11.59
N LEU A 56 1.83 0.48 -10.62
CA LEU A 56 3.10 -0.16 -10.89
C LEU A 56 2.93 -1.56 -11.48
N GLN A 57 2.06 -2.39 -10.90
CA GLN A 57 1.75 -3.72 -11.43
C GLN A 57 1.26 -3.66 -12.87
N LYS A 58 0.41 -2.68 -13.19
CA LYS A 58 -0.07 -2.46 -14.55
C LYS A 58 1.08 -2.07 -15.48
N SER A 59 1.92 -1.11 -15.10
CA SER A 59 3.07 -0.72 -15.91
C SER A 59 4.04 -1.88 -16.18
N VAL A 60 4.30 -2.72 -15.18
CA VAL A 60 5.14 -3.91 -15.34
C VAL A 60 4.50 -4.91 -16.30
N ARG A 61 3.18 -5.16 -16.18
CA ARG A 61 2.45 -6.03 -17.10
C ARG A 61 2.50 -5.48 -18.53
N ASP A 62 2.18 -4.20 -18.69
CA ASP A 62 2.14 -3.55 -20.00
C ASP A 62 3.51 -3.63 -20.69
N LEU A 63 4.62 -3.45 -19.96
CA LEU A 63 5.98 -3.64 -20.48
C LEU A 63 6.25 -5.09 -20.94
N VAL A 64 5.77 -6.09 -20.20
CA VAL A 64 5.91 -7.51 -20.57
C VAL A 64 5.07 -7.88 -21.79
N ASP A 65 3.87 -7.30 -21.89
CA ASP A 65 2.94 -7.51 -23.01
C ASP A 65 3.31 -6.68 -24.27
N GLY A 66 4.37 -5.86 -24.19
CA GLY A 66 4.85 -5.02 -25.30
C GLY A 66 4.02 -3.76 -25.54
N ILE A 67 3.16 -3.39 -24.59
CA ILE A 67 2.39 -2.15 -24.60
C ILE A 67 3.33 -1.01 -24.16
N PRO A 68 3.44 0.08 -24.93
CA PRO A 68 4.40 1.14 -24.62
C PRO A 68 4.04 1.85 -23.31
N VAL A 69 4.99 1.86 -22.37
CA VAL A 69 4.94 2.63 -21.12
C VAL A 69 6.10 3.61 -21.12
N THR A 70 5.84 4.88 -20.82
CA THR A 70 6.92 5.88 -20.79
C THR A 70 7.82 5.65 -19.57
N GLY A 71 9.14 5.83 -19.74
CA GLY A 71 10.09 5.68 -18.64
C GLY A 71 9.81 6.61 -17.46
N LEU A 72 9.33 7.84 -17.75
CA LEU A 72 8.92 8.79 -16.72
C LEU A 72 7.71 8.28 -15.92
N TYR A 73 6.67 7.75 -16.57
CA TYR A 73 5.51 7.22 -15.85
C TYR A 73 5.90 6.02 -14.98
N TYR A 74 6.72 5.11 -15.50
CA TYR A 74 7.24 3.97 -14.75
C TYR A 74 8.02 4.41 -13.51
N ALA A 75 8.88 5.42 -13.64
CA ALA A 75 9.63 6.01 -12.52
C ALA A 75 8.70 6.66 -11.48
N ILE A 76 7.64 7.36 -11.91
CA ILE A 76 6.66 7.96 -11.01
C ILE A 76 5.87 6.88 -10.25
N CYS A 77 5.51 5.75 -10.87
CA CYS A 77 4.85 4.65 -10.19
C CYS A 77 5.71 4.05 -9.08
N TRP A 78 6.99 3.80 -9.36
CA TRP A 78 7.96 3.32 -8.36
C TRP A 78 8.16 4.32 -7.23
N PHE A 79 8.40 5.59 -7.58
CA PHE A 79 8.59 6.66 -6.61
C PHE A 79 7.38 6.81 -5.69
N SER A 80 6.16 6.83 -6.25
CA SER A 80 4.92 6.94 -5.48
C SER A 80 4.73 5.78 -4.51
N LEU A 81 5.06 4.55 -4.93
CA LEU A 81 4.97 3.38 -4.06
C LEU A 81 5.97 3.47 -2.90
N ILE A 82 7.22 3.86 -3.18
CA ILE A 82 8.26 4.02 -2.15
C ILE A 82 7.85 5.11 -1.16
N VAL A 83 7.40 6.27 -1.64
CA VAL A 83 6.96 7.38 -0.78
C VAL A 83 5.79 6.95 0.11
N ALA A 84 4.80 6.24 -0.44
CA ALA A 84 3.68 5.74 0.36
C ALA A 84 4.14 4.82 1.50
N LEU A 85 5.04 3.87 1.21
CA LEU A 85 5.58 2.94 2.21
C LEU A 85 6.44 3.66 3.26
N VAL A 86 7.28 4.59 2.84
CA VAL A 86 8.14 5.38 3.75
C VAL A 86 7.29 6.25 4.67
N LEU A 87 6.32 7.00 4.14
CA LEU A 87 5.46 7.86 4.95
C LEU A 87 4.59 7.06 5.92
N LEU A 88 4.06 5.91 5.50
CA LEU A 88 3.28 5.05 6.38
C LEU A 88 4.15 4.46 7.51
N THR A 89 5.39 4.07 7.20
CA THR A 89 6.35 3.56 8.19
C THR A 89 6.78 4.65 9.19
N ILE A 90 7.17 5.83 8.68
CA ILE A 90 7.55 6.98 9.53
C ILE A 90 6.37 7.42 10.40
N GLY A 91 5.18 7.49 9.82
CA GLY A 91 3.96 7.81 10.55
C GLY A 91 3.74 6.83 11.70
N LEU A 92 3.91 5.53 11.48
CA LEU A 92 3.71 4.53 12.53
C LEU A 92 4.78 4.61 13.64
N ILE A 93 6.04 4.85 13.28
CA ILE A 93 7.13 5.01 14.24
C ILE A 93 6.95 6.28 15.08
N ASN A 94 6.58 7.41 14.46
CA ASN A 94 6.40 8.67 15.16
C ASN A 94 5.21 8.66 16.13
N VAL A 95 4.12 7.95 15.79
CA VAL A 95 3.00 7.74 16.74
C VAL A 95 3.48 7.00 17.99
N THR A 96 4.39 6.04 17.83
CA THR A 96 4.93 5.25 18.96
C THR A 96 5.75 6.12 19.91
N LEU A 97 6.54 7.07 19.38
CA LEU A 97 7.33 8.00 20.21
C LEU A 97 6.45 8.95 21.02
N TRP A 98 5.35 9.44 20.44
CA TRP A 98 4.45 10.38 21.11
C TRP A 98 3.54 9.71 22.16
N LEU A 99 3.20 8.43 22.01
CA LEU A 99 2.56 7.63 23.07
C LEU A 99 3.55 7.31 24.21
N GLY A 100 4.82 7.03 23.90
CA GLY A 100 5.85 6.72 24.90
C GLY A 100 6.17 7.88 25.85
N GLU A 101 6.08 9.13 25.40
CA GLU A 101 6.23 10.31 26.27
C GLU A 101 5.02 10.57 27.16
N LYS A 102 3.86 9.95 26.87
CA LYS A 102 2.62 10.17 27.62
C LYS A 102 2.36 9.15 28.73
N GLY A 103 3.20 8.12 28.88
CA GLY A 103 3.12 7.20 30.02
C GLY A 103 1.77 6.46 30.15
N TYR A 104 1.15 6.10 29.03
CA TYR A 104 -0.01 5.20 28.98
C TYR A 104 0.33 3.91 28.24
#